data_AF-A0A661N6E0-F1
#
_entry.id   AF-A0A661N6E0-F1
#
_cell.length_a   1.000
_cell.length_b   1.000
_cell.length_c   1.000
_cell.angle_alpha   90.00
_cell.angle_beta   90.00
_cell.angle_gamma   90.00
#
_symmetry.space_group_name_H-M   'P 1'
#
loop_
_entity.id
_entity.type
_entity.pdbx_description
1 polymer ?
#
loop_
_entity_poly.entity_id
_entity_poly.type
_entity_poly.pdbx_seq_one_letter_code
_entity_poly.pdbx_strand_id
1 'polypeptide(L)' 'HFPLRPGVEVLMAFIDGDVDRPIIVGSVPNPVTPSPVVENESLHHRIQTATGIKLEFEDGR' A
#
# COMPACT_ATOMS: atom_id res chain seq x y z
N HIS A 1 -6.68 -11.10 2.38
CA HIS A 1 -6.43 -10.22 3.55
C HIS A 1 -4.93 -9.98 3.66
N PHE A 2 -4.47 -8.72 3.69
CA PHE A 2 -3.05 -8.33 3.80
C PHE A 2 -2.84 -7.53 5.10
N PRO A 3 -2.45 -8.18 6.22
CA PRO A 3 -2.31 -7.48 7.50
C PRO A 3 -1.24 -6.39 7.48
N LEU A 4 -1.50 -5.29 8.18
CA LEU A 4 -0.51 -4.25 8.42
C LEU A 4 0.55 -4.73 9.41
N ARG A 5 1.78 -4.26 9.21
CA ARG A 5 2.90 -4.51 10.11
C ARG A 5 3.17 -3.25 10.93
N PRO A 6 3.77 -3.37 12.13
CA PRO A 6 4.20 -2.20 12.89
C PRO A 6 5.07 -1.26 12.06
N GLY A 7 4.82 0.05 12.16
CA GLY A 7 5.55 1.08 11.43
C GLY A 7 5.03 1.38 10.01
N VAL A 8 4.02 0.66 9.51
CA VAL A 8 3.39 1.00 8.23
C VAL A 8 2.58 2.29 8.39
N GLU A 9 2.87 3.27 7.54
CA GLU A 9 2.08 4.49 7.43
C GLU A 9 0.78 4.23 6.66
N VAL A 10 -0.30 4.83 7.14
CA VAL A 10 -1.65 4.60 6.62
C VAL A 10 -2.42 5.90 6.47
N LEU A 11 -3.34 5.91 5.53
CA LEU A 11 -4.40 6.90 5.49
C LEU A 11 -5.49 6.51 6.50
N MET A 12 -5.74 7.40 7.45
CA MET A 12 -6.79 7.27 8.45
C MET A 12 -7.96 8.21 8.11
N ALA A 13 -9.18 7.70 8.22
CA ALA A 13 -10.40 8.48 8.08
C ALA A 13 -11.26 8.34 9.33
N PHE A 14 -12.22 9.23 9.48
CA PHE A 14 -13.15 9.29 10.60
C PHE A 14 -14.57 9.18 10.07
N ILE A 15 -15.33 8.19 10.53
CA ILE A 15 -16.68 7.94 10.02
C ILE A 15 -17.56 9.16 10.36
N ASP A 16 -18.19 9.75 9.36
CA ASP A 16 -19.00 10.98 9.49
C ASP A 16 -18.23 12.17 10.12
N GLY A 17 -16.90 12.15 10.09
CA GLY A 17 -16.05 13.16 10.74
C GLY A 17 -15.90 12.99 12.27
N ASP A 18 -16.43 11.92 12.85
CA ASP A 18 -16.33 11.63 14.28
C ASP A 18 -14.95 11.06 14.64
N VAL A 19 -14.17 11.83 15.40
CA VAL A 19 -12.80 11.49 15.82
C VAL A 19 -12.71 10.23 16.69
N ASP A 20 -13.81 9.87 17.36
CA ASP A 20 -13.90 8.66 18.17
C ASP A 20 -14.18 7.40 17.33
N ARG A 21 -14.40 7.57 16.01
CA ARG A 21 -14.69 6.49 15.06
C ARG A 21 -13.66 6.43 13.93
N PRO A 22 -12.37 6.19 14.23
CA PRO A 22 -11.34 6.08 13.22
C PRO A 22 -11.44 4.76 12.44
N ILE A 23 -11.12 4.82 11.15
CA ILE A 23 -10.92 3.67 10.28
C ILE A 23 -9.64 3.83 9.46
N ILE A 24 -8.97 2.72 9.16
CA ILE A 24 -7.85 2.70 8.21
C ILE A 24 -8.40 2.45 6.82
N VAL A 25 -8.09 3.35 5.88
CA VAL A 25 -8.52 3.26 4.47
C VAL A 25 -7.52 2.44 3.64
N GLY A 26 -6.23 2.63 3.90
CA GLY A 26 -5.16 1.93 3.19
C GLY A 26 -3.77 2.35 3.63
N SER A 27 -2.76 1.55 3.29
CA SER A 27 -1.35 1.91 3.46
C SER A 27 -0.89 2.89 2.39
N VAL A 28 0.02 3.79 2.74
CA VAL A 28 0.59 4.78 1.82
C VAL A 28 2.11 4.61 1.70
N PRO A 29 2.69 4.66 0.48
CA PRO A 29 4.14 4.65 0.30
C PRO A 29 4.81 5.91 0.87
N ASN A 30 6.05 5.78 1.34
CA ASN A 30 6.91 6.89 1.75
C ASN A 30 8.39 6.55 1.47
N PRO A 31 9.36 7.47 1.70
CA PRO A 31 10.77 7.21 1.42
C PRO A 31 11.41 6.06 2.22
N VAL A 32 10.89 5.74 3.41
CA VAL A 32 11.39 4.64 4.25
C VAL A 32 10.75 3.29 3.84
N THR A 33 9.46 3.30 3.49
CA THR A 33 8.69 2.16 2.99
C THR A 33 8.15 2.47 1.59
N PRO A 34 8.96 2.27 0.54
CA PRO A 34 8.57 2.64 -0.82
C PRO A 34 7.51 1.71 -1.39
N SER A 35 6.86 2.19 -2.44
CA SER A 35 5.95 1.40 -3.26
C SER A 35 6.72 0.22 -3.89
N PRO A 36 6.10 -0.96 -4.02
CA PRO A 36 6.67 -2.08 -4.77
C PRO A 36 6.73 -1.81 -6.29
N VAL A 37 6.08 -0.74 -6.77
CA VAL A 37 6.14 -0.25 -8.15
C VAL A 37 6.69 1.18 -8.14
N VAL A 38 7.74 1.40 -8.91
CA VAL A 38 8.44 2.70 -9.04
C VAL A 38 8.38 3.19 -10.48
N GLU A 39 8.83 4.42 -10.75
CA GLU A 39 8.75 5.08 -12.07
C GLU A 39 9.24 4.20 -13.23
N ASN A 40 10.37 3.52 -13.02
CA ASN A 40 11.00 2.65 -14.01
C ASN A 40 10.22 1.34 -14.26
N GLU A 41 9.24 1.03 -13.41
CA GLU A 41 8.38 -0.15 -13.48
C GLU A 41 6.91 0.26 -13.64
N SER A 42 6.62 1.47 -14.16
CA SER A 42 5.28 2.08 -14.20
C SER A 42 4.20 1.29 -14.95
N LEU A 43 4.56 0.35 -15.82
CA LEU A 43 3.62 -0.56 -16.50
C LEU A 43 3.23 -1.79 -15.66
N HIS A 44 3.84 -1.98 -14.49
CA HIS A 44 3.59 -3.14 -13.63
C HIS A 44 2.55 -2.82 -12.56
N HIS A 45 1.62 -3.75 -12.36
CA HIS A 45 0.72 -3.80 -11.22
C HIS A 45 1.15 -4.96 -10.32
N ARG A 46 1.70 -4.66 -9.14
CA ARG A 46 2.40 -5.65 -8.31
C ARG A 46 1.82 -5.76 -6.91
N ILE A 47 1.62 -7.00 -6.45
CA ILE A 47 1.45 -7.36 -5.05
C ILE A 47 2.71 -8.10 -4.61
N GLN A 48 3.40 -7.61 -3.58
CA GLN A 48 4.64 -8.20 -3.09
C GLN A 48 4.61 -8.41 -1.57
N THR A 49 4.93 -9.64 -1.14
CA THR A 49 5.14 -9.95 0.28
C THR A 49 6.55 -9.56 0.73
N ALA A 50 6.78 -9.40 2.02
CA ALA A 50 8.10 -8.98 2.52
C ALA A 50 9.21 -10.02 2.32
N THR A 51 8.88 -11.31 2.11
CA THR A 51 9.87 -12.33 1.76
C THR A 51 10.15 -12.38 0.26
N GLY A 52 9.47 -11.54 -0.54
CA GLY A 52 9.73 -11.39 -1.96
C GLY A 52 8.82 -12.20 -2.89
N ILE A 53 7.81 -12.93 -2.38
CA ILE A 53 6.78 -13.53 -3.24
C ILE A 53 6.00 -12.42 -3.94
N LYS A 54 5.89 -12.48 -5.27
CA LYS A 54 5.25 -11.48 -6.12
C LYS A 54 4.11 -12.09 -6.95
N LEU A 55 3.04 -11.32 -7.11
CA LEU A 55 2.04 -11.48 -8.15
C LEU A 55 2.03 -10.17 -8.95
N GLU A 56 2.18 -10.28 -10.27
CA GLU A 56 2.42 -9.13 -11.14
C GLU A 56 1.63 -9.25 -12.44
N PHE A 57 1.06 -8.12 -12.87
CA PHE A 57 0.50 -7.93 -14.20
C PHE A 57 1.28 -6.81 -14.88
N GLU A 58 1.66 -7.02 -16.14
CA GLU A 58 2.33 -6.02 -16.95
C GLU A 58 1.35 -5.56 -18.03
N ASP A 59 1.06 -4.27 -18.07
CA ASP A 59 0.30 -3.68 -19.16
C ASP A 59 1.17 -3.68 -20.44
N GLY A 60 0.59 -4.15 -21.54
CA GLY A 60 1.28 -4.20 -22.84
C GLY A 60 1.73 -2.82 -23.32
N ARG A 61 2.85 -2.80 -24.06
CA ARG A 61 3.35 -1.59 -24.74
C ARG A 61 2.41 -1.08 -25.83
#